data_AF-A0A1J7IDX1-F1
#
_entry.id   AF-A0A1J7IDX1-F1
#
_cell.length_a   1.000
_cell.length_b   1.000
_cell.length_c   1.000
_cell.angle_alpha   90.00
_cell.angle_beta   90.00
_cell.angle_gamma   90.00
#
_symmetry.space_group_name_H-M   'P 1'
#
loop_
_entity.id
_entity.type
_entity.pdbx_description
1 polymer ?
#
loop_
_entity_poly.entity_id
_entity_poly.type
_entity_poly.pdbx_seq_one_letter_code
_entity_poly.pdbx_strand_id
1 'polypeptide(L)'
;MSKEIPVLDYGLLTSNPAKFVQDLKQAASEWGFFFLKNHNIPQSEVDKNFALAEKFFHGPNPGDEFKINKDNVGYSGRWQEGYGMDDHISYNFSGRYRMPMTLPPILAADYDRIQEFKKSVWELALELMRGFAIALNLEPDHFAKWHDFNKDPGMNLRFMYYPENHKPEEGQTRIREHSDFGTITVLFQKDVGGLEVLSPSGTWVTAPVIPGAPLINIGDFLQIWSAGELKSTVHRLTFKNGSAERYSMPCFVGANVSTLYRGLL
;
A
#
# COMPACT_ATOMS: atom_id res chain seq x y z
N MET A 1 -13.79 5.87 -21.71
CA MET A 1 -13.02 5.33 -20.57
C MET A 1 -13.80 5.58 -19.29
N SER A 2 -13.74 4.65 -18.32
CA SER A 2 -14.40 4.82 -17.01
C SER A 2 -13.98 6.14 -16.37
N LYS A 3 -14.89 6.80 -15.66
CA LYS A 3 -14.60 8.01 -14.88
C LYS A 3 -14.26 7.72 -13.42
N GLU A 4 -14.44 6.49 -12.99
CA GLU A 4 -14.29 6.05 -11.61
C GLU A 4 -13.28 4.90 -11.53
N ILE A 5 -12.55 4.86 -10.41
CA ILE A 5 -11.60 3.79 -10.10
C ILE A 5 -12.39 2.47 -10.00
N PRO A 6 -12.00 1.42 -10.73
CA PRO A 6 -12.71 0.14 -10.73
C PRO A 6 -12.81 -0.50 -9.33
N VAL A 7 -13.92 -1.20 -9.09
CA VAL A 7 -14.11 -2.03 -7.89
C VAL A 7 -14.22 -3.49 -8.33
N LEU A 8 -13.26 -4.31 -7.90
CA LEU A 8 -13.15 -5.73 -8.24
C LEU A 8 -13.63 -6.60 -7.09
N ASP A 9 -14.27 -7.71 -7.43
CA ASP A 9 -14.75 -8.71 -6.47
C ASP A 9 -13.78 -9.88 -6.40
N TYR A 10 -13.03 -9.99 -5.30
CA TYR A 10 -12.08 -11.08 -5.09
C TYR A 10 -12.77 -12.46 -5.06
N GLY A 11 -14.05 -12.54 -4.69
CA GLY A 11 -14.80 -13.81 -4.70
C GLY A 11 -14.84 -14.46 -6.09
N LEU A 12 -14.74 -13.66 -7.16
CA LEU A 12 -14.67 -14.15 -8.53
C LEU A 12 -13.40 -14.95 -8.83
N LEU A 13 -12.32 -14.79 -8.06
CA LEU A 13 -11.10 -15.59 -8.22
C LEU A 13 -11.39 -17.09 -8.19
N THR A 14 -12.40 -17.51 -7.44
CA THR A 14 -12.85 -18.92 -7.38
C THR A 14 -14.12 -19.17 -8.17
N SER A 15 -15.12 -18.27 -8.08
CA SER A 15 -16.44 -18.51 -8.69
C SER A 15 -16.49 -18.24 -10.20
N ASN A 16 -15.65 -17.36 -10.72
CA ASN A 16 -15.49 -17.09 -12.16
C ASN A 16 -14.10 -16.52 -12.46
N PRO A 17 -13.05 -17.38 -12.44
CA PRO A 17 -11.66 -16.93 -12.53
C PRO A 17 -11.36 -16.14 -13.82
N ALA A 18 -11.98 -16.53 -14.94
CA ALA A 18 -11.82 -15.85 -16.22
C ALA A 18 -12.29 -14.39 -16.17
N LYS A 19 -13.46 -14.14 -15.54
CA LYS A 19 -13.97 -12.78 -15.35
C LYS A 19 -13.07 -11.96 -14.42
N PHE A 20 -12.61 -12.56 -13.32
CA PHE A 20 -11.70 -11.89 -12.39
C PHE A 20 -10.41 -11.44 -13.10
N VAL A 21 -9.78 -12.35 -13.86
CA VAL A 21 -8.56 -12.04 -14.63
C VAL A 21 -8.81 -10.95 -15.68
N GLN A 22 -9.97 -10.96 -16.34
CA GLN A 22 -10.33 -9.91 -17.31
C GLN A 22 -10.46 -8.54 -16.62
N ASP A 23 -11.17 -8.47 -15.49
CA ASP A 23 -11.36 -7.23 -14.74
C ASP A 23 -10.02 -6.71 -14.18
N LEU A 24 -9.20 -7.64 -13.68
CA LEU A 24 -7.88 -7.36 -13.15
C LEU A 24 -6.98 -6.75 -14.22
N LYS A 25 -6.97 -7.35 -15.42
CA LYS A 25 -6.23 -6.81 -16.58
C LYS A 25 -6.69 -5.40 -16.89
N GLN A 26 -7.99 -5.21 -17.09
CA GLN A 26 -8.55 -3.93 -17.51
C GLN A 26 -8.25 -2.83 -16.50
N ALA A 27 -8.48 -3.08 -15.21
CA ALA A 27 -8.23 -2.09 -14.17
C ALA A 27 -6.75 -1.74 -14.05
N ALA A 28 -5.85 -2.73 -14.08
CA ALA A 28 -4.42 -2.49 -13.97
C ALA A 28 -3.80 -1.85 -15.22
N SER A 29 -4.32 -2.13 -16.42
CA SER A 29 -3.80 -1.56 -17.67
C SER A 29 -4.36 -0.16 -17.98
N GLU A 30 -5.60 0.13 -17.58
CA GLU A 30 -6.20 1.45 -17.78
C GLU A 30 -5.84 2.39 -16.64
N TRP A 31 -6.13 1.98 -15.40
CA TRP A 31 -6.02 2.86 -14.22
C TRP A 31 -4.74 2.67 -13.43
N GLY A 32 -4.18 1.46 -13.42
CA GLY A 32 -3.12 1.11 -12.45
C GLY A 32 -3.59 1.06 -11.00
N PHE A 33 -4.89 1.22 -10.77
CA PHE A 33 -5.56 1.30 -9.46
C PHE A 33 -6.90 0.56 -9.52
N PHE A 34 -7.25 -0.11 -8.42
CA PHE A 34 -8.59 -0.66 -8.22
C PHE A 34 -8.88 -0.93 -6.74
N PHE A 35 -10.14 -0.84 -6.34
CA PHE A 35 -10.58 -1.37 -5.05
C PHE A 35 -10.82 -2.86 -5.13
N LEU A 36 -10.54 -3.60 -4.06
CA LEU A 36 -10.77 -5.04 -3.99
C LEU A 36 -11.71 -5.38 -2.83
N LYS A 37 -12.96 -5.75 -3.12
CA LYS A 37 -13.92 -6.20 -2.10
C LYS A 37 -13.91 -7.72 -1.95
N ASN A 38 -14.50 -8.21 -0.85
CA ASN A 38 -14.67 -9.64 -0.55
C ASN A 38 -13.34 -10.43 -0.53
N HIS A 39 -12.23 -9.78 -0.20
CA HIS A 39 -10.94 -10.43 -0.06
C HIS A 39 -10.87 -11.31 1.20
N ASN A 40 -9.85 -12.17 1.27
CA ASN A 40 -9.64 -13.13 2.35
C ASN A 40 -9.04 -12.54 3.65
N ILE A 41 -8.68 -11.26 3.69
CA ILE A 41 -8.17 -10.62 4.92
C ILE A 41 -9.36 -10.24 5.82
N PRO A 42 -9.43 -10.73 7.07
CA PRO A 42 -10.53 -10.40 7.98
C PRO A 42 -10.54 -8.91 8.34
N GLN A 43 -11.70 -8.26 8.24
CA GLN A 43 -11.85 -6.84 8.63
C GLN A 43 -11.44 -6.60 10.08
N SER A 44 -11.70 -7.57 10.98
CA SER A 44 -11.29 -7.49 12.38
C SER A 44 -9.77 -7.35 12.57
N GLU A 45 -8.96 -7.91 11.66
CA GLU A 45 -7.50 -7.74 11.73
C GLU A 45 -7.06 -6.36 11.23
N VAL A 46 -7.72 -5.83 10.21
CA VAL A 46 -7.53 -4.45 9.75
C VAL A 46 -7.86 -3.47 10.87
N ASP A 47 -9.02 -3.64 11.51
CA ASP A 47 -9.51 -2.77 12.60
C ASP A 47 -8.58 -2.81 13.82
N LYS A 48 -8.10 -4.00 14.22
CA LYS A 48 -7.12 -4.14 15.32
C LYS A 48 -5.80 -3.44 15.03
N ASN A 49 -5.33 -3.46 13.77
CA ASN A 49 -4.11 -2.75 13.39
C ASN A 49 -4.30 -1.23 13.37
N PHE A 50 -5.45 -0.73 12.88
CA PHE A 50 -5.79 0.69 13.02
C PHE A 50 -5.89 1.12 14.49
N ALA A 51 -6.57 0.35 15.34
CA ALA A 51 -6.67 0.64 16.76
C ALA A 51 -5.30 0.64 17.47
N LEU A 52 -4.37 -0.23 17.04
CA LEU A 52 -3.00 -0.20 17.55
C LEU A 52 -2.25 1.05 17.08
N ALA A 53 -2.38 1.42 15.80
CA ALA A 53 -1.77 2.63 15.25
C ALA A 53 -2.26 3.88 15.98
N GLU A 54 -3.56 4.01 16.23
CA GLU A 54 -4.16 5.10 17.01
C GLU A 54 -3.53 5.18 18.41
N LYS A 55 -3.54 4.07 19.16
CA LYS A 55 -2.93 4.02 20.50
C LYS A 55 -1.44 4.38 20.49
N PHE A 56 -0.71 3.97 19.46
CA PHE A 56 0.70 4.30 19.31
C PHE A 56 0.92 5.79 19.06
N PHE A 57 0.19 6.39 18.11
CA PHE A 57 0.39 7.80 17.72
C PHE A 57 -0.21 8.82 18.71
N HIS A 58 -1.24 8.45 19.48
CA HIS A 58 -1.73 9.25 20.61
C HIS A 58 -0.94 9.04 21.90
N GLY A 59 -0.06 8.02 21.93
CA GLY A 59 0.86 7.78 23.03
C GLY A 59 2.01 8.80 23.08
N PRO A 60 2.92 8.65 24.07
CA PRO A 60 4.13 9.46 24.13
C PRO A 60 4.97 9.32 22.85
N ASN A 61 5.64 10.40 22.44
CA ASN A 61 6.61 10.33 21.35
C ASN A 61 7.63 9.23 21.66
N PRO A 62 7.84 8.25 20.76
CA PRO A 62 8.72 7.12 21.02
C PRO A 62 10.18 7.56 21.25
N GLY A 63 10.61 8.70 20.72
CA GLY A 63 11.97 9.21 20.87
C GLY A 63 12.95 8.69 19.81
N ASP A 64 14.17 9.22 19.83
CA ASP A 64 15.20 8.95 18.80
C ASP A 64 15.67 7.48 18.78
N GLU A 65 15.50 6.73 19.87
CA GLU A 65 15.89 5.32 19.94
C GLU A 65 15.10 4.43 18.98
N PHE A 66 13.88 4.85 18.60
CA PHE A 66 13.04 4.14 17.64
C PHE A 66 13.01 4.81 16.27
N LYS A 67 13.90 5.78 16.01
CA LYS A 67 13.95 6.48 14.73
C LYS A 67 14.18 5.50 13.58
N ILE A 68 13.55 5.78 12.45
CA ILE A 68 13.67 4.98 11.25
C ILE A 68 15.14 4.75 10.84
N ASN A 69 15.49 3.49 10.57
CA ASN A 69 16.84 3.07 10.22
C ASN A 69 17.02 2.85 8.70
N LYS A 70 18.23 2.47 8.29
CA LYS A 70 18.59 2.22 6.87
C LYS A 70 17.79 1.09 6.21
N ASP A 71 17.19 0.21 7.00
CA ASP A 71 16.40 -0.93 6.54
C ASP A 71 14.90 -0.60 6.47
N ASN A 72 14.56 0.69 6.59
CA ASN A 72 13.21 1.24 6.54
C ASN A 72 12.31 0.69 7.67
N VAL A 73 12.88 0.55 8.86
CA VAL A 73 12.20 0.11 10.09
C VAL A 73 12.29 1.20 11.14
N GLY A 74 11.16 1.53 11.78
CA GLY A 74 11.09 2.48 12.89
C GLY A 74 10.21 3.70 12.60
N TYR A 75 10.22 4.62 13.56
CA TYR A 75 9.44 5.85 13.61
C TYR A 75 10.06 6.94 12.72
N SER A 76 9.25 7.46 11.78
CA SER A 76 9.56 8.66 11.02
C SER A 76 8.59 9.76 11.43
N GLY A 77 9.02 10.60 12.37
CA GLY A 77 8.23 11.72 12.90
C GLY A 77 8.92 13.07 12.77
N ARG A 78 9.83 13.25 11.81
CA ARG A 78 10.33 14.58 11.50
C ARG A 78 9.38 15.25 10.53
N TRP A 79 8.51 16.08 11.10
CA TRP A 79 7.98 17.27 10.45
C TRP A 79 9.13 17.96 9.74
N GLN A 80 9.11 17.98 8.41
CA GLN A 80 10.00 18.83 7.64
C GLN A 80 9.18 20.04 7.22
N GLU A 81 9.37 21.15 7.94
CA GLU A 81 8.82 22.44 7.52
C GLU A 81 9.48 22.84 6.20
N GLY A 82 8.68 23.05 5.16
CA GLY A 82 9.17 23.46 3.84
C GLY A 82 8.23 23.07 2.71
N TYR A 83 8.16 23.94 1.69
CA TYR A 83 7.42 23.69 0.47
C TYR A 83 7.90 22.39 -0.18
N GLY A 84 6.98 21.44 -0.41
CA GLY A 84 7.28 20.17 -1.08
C GLY A 84 7.78 19.04 -0.17
N MET A 85 7.53 19.12 1.15
CA MET A 85 7.73 18.01 2.07
C MET A 85 6.40 17.30 2.37
N ASP A 86 6.47 15.99 2.63
CA ASP A 86 5.31 15.17 2.98
C ASP A 86 4.90 15.43 4.44
N ASP A 87 3.61 15.68 4.66
CA ASP A 87 2.99 16.02 5.93
C ASP A 87 2.34 14.78 6.56
N HIS A 88 3.17 13.91 7.15
CA HIS A 88 2.73 12.74 7.88
C HIS A 88 3.74 12.28 8.94
N ILE A 89 3.26 11.49 9.90
CA ILE A 89 4.08 10.68 10.79
C ILE A 89 3.88 9.21 10.42
N SER A 90 4.92 8.40 10.50
CA SER A 90 4.80 6.95 10.29
C SER A 90 5.62 6.09 11.23
N TYR A 91 5.22 4.82 11.35
CA TYR A 91 6.06 3.75 11.88
C TYR A 91 6.12 2.63 10.85
N ASN A 92 7.35 2.24 10.46
CA ASN A 92 7.58 1.32 9.36
C ASN A 92 8.01 -0.06 9.87
N PHE A 93 7.40 -1.11 9.31
CA PHE A 93 7.69 -2.51 9.55
C PHE A 93 8.18 -3.17 8.26
N SER A 94 9.51 -3.21 8.08
CA SER A 94 10.14 -3.89 6.94
C SER A 94 10.01 -5.41 7.02
N GLY A 95 10.02 -6.07 5.86
CA GLY A 95 10.14 -7.51 5.71
C GLY A 95 11.59 -8.02 5.81
N ARG A 96 12.57 -7.12 5.62
CA ARG A 96 14.00 -7.44 5.51
C ARG A 96 14.70 -7.70 6.85
N TYR A 97 14.13 -7.25 7.96
CA TYR A 97 14.79 -7.28 9.26
C TYR A 97 14.15 -8.31 10.18
N ARG A 98 14.88 -9.42 10.39
CA ARG A 98 14.58 -10.40 11.43
C ARG A 98 15.54 -10.13 12.58
N MET A 99 14.98 -9.78 13.74
CA MET A 99 15.54 -9.69 15.10
C MET A 99 17.07 -9.80 15.32
N PRO A 100 17.62 -9.09 16.34
CA PRO A 100 16.89 -8.35 17.36
C PRO A 100 16.58 -6.92 16.95
N MET A 101 15.32 -6.52 17.13
CA MET A 101 14.85 -5.14 17.00
C MET A 101 14.36 -4.67 18.38
N THR A 102 14.73 -3.46 18.76
CA THR A 102 14.07 -2.76 19.86
C THR A 102 12.83 -2.08 19.30
N LEU A 103 11.65 -2.58 19.63
CA LEU A 103 10.35 -1.99 19.29
C LEU A 103 9.85 -1.13 20.46
N PRO A 104 9.07 -0.06 20.20
CA PRO A 104 8.29 0.59 21.24
C PRO A 104 7.44 -0.47 21.97
N PRO A 105 7.36 -0.44 23.32
CA PRO A 105 6.72 -1.52 24.10
C PRO A 105 5.30 -1.88 23.62
N ILE A 106 4.52 -0.89 23.21
CA ILE A 106 3.15 -1.11 22.69
C ILE A 106 3.14 -1.87 21.36
N LEU A 107 4.10 -1.63 20.48
CA LEU A 107 4.24 -2.35 19.21
C LEU A 107 4.89 -3.73 19.42
N ALA A 108 5.79 -3.84 20.40
CA ALA A 108 6.42 -5.09 20.78
C ALA A 108 5.39 -6.11 21.31
N ALA A 109 4.43 -5.65 22.12
CA ALA A 109 3.38 -6.48 22.69
C ALA A 109 2.45 -7.12 21.64
N ASP A 110 2.32 -6.51 20.47
CA ASP A 110 1.45 -6.93 19.36
C ASP A 110 2.25 -7.42 18.14
N TYR A 111 3.57 -7.59 18.25
CA TYR A 111 4.44 -7.81 17.08
C TYR A 111 4.08 -9.06 16.27
N ASP A 112 3.78 -10.18 16.93
CA ASP A 112 3.42 -11.42 16.23
C ASP A 112 2.15 -11.23 15.39
N ARG A 113 1.15 -10.53 15.91
CA ARG A 113 -0.08 -10.19 15.19
C ARG A 113 0.18 -9.27 13.99
N ILE A 114 1.08 -8.29 14.14
CA ILE A 114 1.51 -7.43 13.01
C ILE A 114 2.16 -8.29 11.92
N GLN A 115 2.97 -9.28 12.30
CA GLN A 115 3.63 -10.18 11.35
C GLN A 115 2.64 -11.12 10.66
N GLU A 116 1.64 -11.62 11.36
CA GLU A 116 0.52 -12.41 10.79
C GLU A 116 -0.31 -11.58 9.80
N PHE A 117 -0.62 -10.33 10.15
CA PHE A 117 -1.30 -9.40 9.24
C PHE A 117 -0.48 -9.15 7.98
N LYS A 118 0.83 -8.89 8.12
CA LYS A 118 1.75 -8.74 6.99
C LYS A 118 1.76 -9.98 6.10
N LYS A 119 1.80 -11.18 6.70
CA LYS A 119 1.76 -12.44 5.95
C LYS A 119 0.44 -12.60 5.17
N SER A 120 -0.70 -12.25 5.77
CA SER A 120 -2.00 -12.31 5.10
C SER A 120 -2.06 -11.36 3.89
N VAL A 121 -1.53 -10.15 4.03
CA VAL A 121 -1.43 -9.20 2.90
C VAL A 121 -0.47 -9.70 1.82
N TRP A 122 0.64 -10.33 2.21
CA TRP A 122 1.57 -10.94 1.26
C TRP A 122 0.91 -12.06 0.45
N GLU A 123 0.15 -12.94 1.10
CA GLU A 123 -0.56 -14.04 0.44
C GLU A 123 -1.59 -13.50 -0.57
N LEU A 124 -2.38 -12.49 -0.20
CA LEU A 124 -3.27 -11.78 -1.12
C LEU A 124 -2.50 -11.21 -2.32
N ALA A 125 -1.35 -10.57 -2.07
CA ALA A 125 -0.51 -10.02 -3.13
C ALA A 125 -0.01 -11.11 -4.10
N LEU A 126 0.35 -12.30 -3.61
CA LEU A 126 0.76 -13.42 -4.46
C LEU A 126 -0.37 -13.91 -5.37
N GLU A 127 -1.61 -13.95 -4.88
CA GLU A 127 -2.76 -14.33 -5.69
C GLU A 127 -3.02 -13.31 -6.80
N LEU A 128 -2.90 -12.01 -6.49
CA LEU A 128 -2.97 -10.95 -7.50
C LEU A 128 -1.81 -11.07 -8.52
N MET A 129 -0.59 -11.36 -8.07
CA MET A 129 0.56 -11.58 -8.96
C MET A 129 0.31 -12.72 -9.96
N ARG A 130 -0.34 -13.81 -9.52
CA ARG A 130 -0.76 -14.90 -10.41
C ARG A 130 -1.84 -14.47 -11.38
N GLY A 131 -2.83 -13.70 -10.90
CA GLY A 131 -3.87 -13.13 -11.74
C GLY A 131 -3.30 -12.23 -12.84
N PHE A 132 -2.33 -11.38 -12.52
CA PHE A 132 -1.64 -10.54 -13.51
C PHE A 132 -0.84 -11.37 -14.52
N ALA A 133 -0.14 -12.42 -14.09
CA ALA A 133 0.57 -13.30 -15.01
C ALA A 133 -0.39 -13.95 -16.02
N ILE A 134 -1.52 -14.50 -15.54
CA ILE A 134 -2.55 -15.10 -16.41
C ILE A 134 -3.15 -14.04 -17.35
N ALA A 135 -3.45 -12.83 -16.87
CA ALA A 135 -3.95 -11.73 -17.68
C ALA A 135 -3.02 -11.33 -18.84
N LEU A 136 -1.72 -11.55 -18.67
CA LEU A 136 -0.69 -11.30 -19.68
C LEU A 136 -0.34 -12.56 -20.50
N ASN A 137 -1.12 -13.64 -20.40
CA ASN A 137 -0.88 -14.93 -21.05
C ASN A 137 0.48 -15.56 -20.69
N LEU A 138 0.92 -15.39 -19.44
CA LEU A 138 2.12 -16.00 -18.89
C LEU A 138 1.77 -17.18 -18.00
N GLU A 139 2.78 -18.00 -17.68
CA GLU A 139 2.69 -19.00 -16.63
C GLU A 139 2.24 -18.36 -15.30
N PRO A 140 1.28 -18.94 -14.56
CA PRO A 140 0.69 -18.31 -13.37
C PRO A 140 1.72 -17.83 -12.35
N ASP A 141 2.77 -18.60 -12.09
CA ASP A 141 3.80 -18.24 -11.11
C ASP A 141 4.92 -17.34 -11.67
N HIS A 142 4.80 -16.81 -12.90
CA HIS A 142 5.84 -16.02 -13.55
C HIS A 142 6.38 -14.88 -12.66
N PHE A 143 5.48 -14.11 -12.04
CA PHE A 143 5.80 -13.05 -11.08
C PHE A 143 5.88 -13.57 -9.63
N ALA A 144 4.94 -14.42 -9.22
CA ALA A 144 4.78 -14.84 -7.83
C ALA A 144 5.98 -15.64 -7.29
N LYS A 145 6.68 -16.41 -8.13
CA LYS A 145 7.83 -17.23 -7.71
C LYS A 145 9.01 -16.45 -7.13
N TRP A 146 9.06 -15.13 -7.38
CA TRP A 146 10.10 -14.23 -6.87
C TRP A 146 9.69 -13.51 -5.58
N HIS A 147 8.57 -13.91 -4.99
CA HIS A 147 8.03 -13.31 -3.77
C HIS A 147 7.96 -14.37 -2.66
N ASP A 148 9.12 -14.76 -2.15
CA ASP A 148 9.25 -15.65 -1.00
C ASP A 148 9.27 -14.85 0.32
N PHE A 149 8.21 -14.95 1.12
CA PHE A 149 8.11 -14.26 2.42
C PHE A 149 9.27 -14.60 3.38
N ASN A 150 9.94 -15.73 3.16
CA ASN A 150 11.00 -16.22 4.03
C ASN A 150 12.42 -15.87 3.58
N LYS A 151 12.60 -15.23 2.42
CA LYS A 151 13.93 -14.97 1.84
C LYS A 151 14.16 -13.49 1.55
N ASP A 152 14.23 -12.68 2.60
CA ASP A 152 14.40 -11.23 2.47
C ASP A 152 13.28 -10.60 1.60
N PRO A 153 12.03 -10.64 2.09
CA PRO A 153 10.88 -10.16 1.32
C PRO A 153 10.95 -8.65 1.12
N GLY A 154 10.64 -8.21 -0.10
CA GLY A 154 10.46 -6.80 -0.46
C GLY A 154 9.16 -6.21 0.11
N MET A 155 8.88 -6.39 1.40
CA MET A 155 7.66 -5.90 2.04
C MET A 155 7.96 -4.71 2.96
N ASN A 156 7.07 -3.72 2.98
CA ASN A 156 7.05 -2.70 4.02
C ASN A 156 5.59 -2.37 4.38
N LEU A 157 5.18 -2.69 5.60
CA LEU A 157 3.94 -2.17 6.17
C LEU A 157 4.26 -0.85 6.86
N ARG A 158 3.48 0.20 6.62
CA ARG A 158 3.57 1.44 7.38
C ARG A 158 2.28 1.70 8.12
N PHE A 159 2.37 2.02 9.40
CA PHE A 159 1.31 2.77 10.06
C PHE A 159 1.54 4.24 9.73
N MET A 160 0.58 4.90 9.10
CA MET A 160 0.67 6.31 8.75
C MET A 160 -0.43 7.10 9.44
N TYR A 161 -0.06 8.27 9.94
CA TYR A 161 -0.91 9.17 10.69
C TYR A 161 -0.75 10.61 10.20
N TYR A 162 -1.90 11.27 10.02
CA TYR A 162 -2.03 12.66 9.59
C TYR A 162 -2.89 13.40 10.62
N PRO A 163 -2.32 14.29 11.45
CA PRO A 163 -3.09 14.99 12.46
C PRO A 163 -3.98 16.08 11.86
N GLU A 164 -5.10 16.35 12.54
CA GLU A 164 -6.09 17.38 12.19
C GLU A 164 -5.48 18.80 12.10
N ASN A 165 -4.57 19.13 13.02
CA ASN A 165 -4.14 20.50 13.27
C ASN A 165 -3.05 21.04 12.31
N HIS A 166 -2.67 20.30 11.27
CA HIS A 166 -1.67 20.78 10.31
C HIS A 166 -2.33 21.36 9.04
N LYS A 167 -1.95 22.59 8.72
CA LYS A 167 -2.41 23.32 7.53
C LYS A 167 -1.29 23.29 6.49
N PRO A 168 -1.36 22.42 5.45
CA PRO A 168 -0.47 22.58 4.31
C PRO A 168 -0.64 23.99 3.72
N GLU A 169 0.42 24.58 3.19
CA GLU A 169 0.33 25.87 2.51
C GLU A 169 -0.66 25.78 1.33
N GLU A 170 -1.20 26.92 0.90
CA GLU A 170 -2.14 26.95 -0.23
C GLU A 170 -1.51 26.33 -1.48
N GLY A 171 -2.15 25.30 -2.03
CA GLY A 171 -1.64 24.53 -3.17
C GLY A 171 -0.69 23.37 -2.81
N GLN A 172 -0.32 23.18 -1.54
CA GLN A 172 0.50 22.06 -1.09
C GLN A 172 -0.36 20.81 -0.84
N THR A 173 0.14 19.67 -1.31
CA THR A 173 -0.39 18.33 -1.02
C THR A 173 0.25 17.81 0.28
N ARG A 174 -0.45 16.96 1.02
CA ARG A 174 0.14 16.29 2.20
C ARG A 174 1.09 15.17 1.81
N ILE A 175 0.83 14.50 0.70
CA ILE A 175 1.80 13.62 0.05
C ILE A 175 1.90 14.08 -1.39
N ARG A 176 3.11 14.37 -1.86
CA ARG A 176 3.33 14.85 -3.22
C ARG A 176 2.93 13.83 -4.27
N GLU A 177 2.82 14.32 -5.50
CA GLU A 177 2.62 13.48 -6.68
C GLU A 177 3.79 12.51 -6.84
N HIS A 178 3.50 11.22 -6.78
CA HIS A 178 4.49 10.16 -6.94
C HIS A 178 3.84 8.89 -7.49
N SER A 179 4.68 7.95 -7.93
CA SER A 179 4.33 6.55 -8.12
C SER A 179 5.05 5.70 -7.07
N ASP A 180 4.54 4.51 -6.82
CA ASP A 180 5.12 3.60 -5.84
C ASP A 180 6.24 2.75 -6.45
N PHE A 181 7.32 2.57 -5.70
CA PHE A 181 8.27 1.50 -5.98
C PHE A 181 7.69 0.13 -5.58
N GLY A 182 8.24 -0.95 -6.14
CA GLY A 182 7.78 -2.31 -5.86
C GLY A 182 6.87 -2.86 -6.94
N THR A 183 6.21 -3.99 -6.64
CA THR A 183 5.28 -4.64 -7.57
C THR A 183 3.86 -4.12 -7.40
N ILE A 184 3.31 -4.17 -6.19
CA ILE A 184 2.02 -3.58 -5.86
C ILE A 184 2.02 -2.98 -4.45
N THR A 185 1.10 -2.07 -4.21
CA THR A 185 0.74 -1.61 -2.86
C THR A 185 -0.68 -2.04 -2.54
N VAL A 186 -0.88 -2.56 -1.32
CA VAL A 186 -2.21 -2.81 -0.74
C VAL A 186 -2.46 -1.74 0.31
N LEU A 187 -3.33 -0.78 0.02
CA LEU A 187 -3.61 0.37 0.88
C LEU A 187 -4.93 0.19 1.62
N PHE A 188 -4.85 0.09 2.95
CA PHE A 188 -6.00 0.22 3.83
C PHE A 188 -6.17 1.68 4.25
N GLN A 189 -7.39 2.19 4.16
CA GLN A 189 -7.79 3.51 4.64
C GLN A 189 -8.88 3.33 5.69
N LYS A 190 -8.84 4.09 6.78
CA LYS A 190 -9.79 3.92 7.89
C LYS A 190 -11.16 4.55 7.58
N ASP A 191 -11.24 5.87 7.59
CA ASP A 191 -12.48 6.65 7.56
C ASP A 191 -12.35 7.99 6.82
N VAL A 192 -11.18 8.64 6.90
CA VAL A 192 -10.90 9.89 6.20
C VAL A 192 -10.23 9.64 4.83
N GLY A 193 -10.82 10.20 3.77
CA GLY A 193 -10.36 10.09 2.38
C GLY A 193 -9.15 10.98 2.03
N GLY A 194 -9.19 11.65 0.87
CA GLY A 194 -8.17 12.64 0.45
C GLY A 194 -7.14 12.12 -0.55
N LEU A 195 -7.08 10.81 -0.81
CA LEU A 195 -6.22 10.27 -1.86
C LEU A 195 -6.78 10.65 -3.23
N GLU A 196 -5.92 11.10 -4.14
CA GLU A 196 -6.25 11.38 -5.53
C GLU A 196 -5.34 10.58 -6.46
N VAL A 197 -5.92 10.01 -7.51
CA VAL A 197 -5.24 9.23 -8.55
C VAL A 197 -5.35 9.98 -9.87
N LEU A 198 -4.27 10.02 -10.65
CA LEU A 198 -4.30 10.58 -12.00
C LEU A 198 -5.03 9.60 -12.94
N SER A 199 -6.21 9.99 -13.43
CA SER A 199 -7.05 9.13 -14.27
C SER A 199 -6.44 8.86 -15.65
N PRO A 200 -6.95 7.87 -16.40
CA PRO A 200 -6.54 7.63 -17.78
C PRO A 200 -6.74 8.83 -18.72
N SER A 201 -7.62 9.77 -18.36
CA SER A 201 -7.84 11.02 -19.10
C SER A 201 -6.94 12.18 -18.64
N GLY A 202 -5.98 11.94 -17.72
CA GLY A 202 -5.06 12.95 -17.22
C GLY A 202 -5.68 13.92 -16.21
N THR A 203 -6.77 13.53 -15.53
CA THR A 203 -7.45 14.35 -14.52
C THR A 203 -7.36 13.69 -13.15
N TRP A 204 -7.18 14.49 -12.10
CA TRP A 204 -7.22 13.99 -10.72
C TRP A 204 -8.62 13.48 -10.35
N VAL A 205 -8.68 12.25 -9.83
CA VAL A 205 -9.90 11.61 -9.35
C VAL A 205 -9.70 11.21 -7.89
N THR A 206 -10.59 11.65 -7.01
CA THR A 206 -10.56 11.25 -5.60
C THR A 206 -10.88 9.77 -5.46
N ALA A 207 -10.01 9.03 -4.77
CA ALA A 207 -10.28 7.67 -4.36
C ALA A 207 -11.09 7.69 -3.04
N PRO A 208 -12.36 7.29 -3.05
CA PRO A 208 -13.16 7.27 -1.83
C PRO A 208 -12.63 6.22 -0.85
N VAL A 209 -13.02 6.34 0.42
CA VAL A 209 -12.89 5.24 1.38
C VAL A 209 -14.07 4.30 1.17
N ILE A 210 -13.81 3.05 0.78
CA ILE A 210 -14.83 2.02 0.65
C ILE A 210 -14.64 1.02 1.81
N PRO A 211 -15.62 0.89 2.73
CA PRO A 211 -15.53 -0.05 3.84
C PRO A 211 -15.26 -1.48 3.36
N GLY A 212 -14.24 -2.12 3.93
CA GLY A 212 -13.87 -3.50 3.58
C GLY A 212 -13.25 -3.68 2.19
N ALA A 213 -12.84 -2.59 1.52
CA ALA A 213 -12.17 -2.67 0.23
C ALA A 213 -10.87 -1.84 0.24
N PRO A 214 -9.69 -2.47 0.43
CA PRO A 214 -8.42 -1.83 0.21
C PRO A 214 -8.28 -1.39 -1.23
N LEU A 215 -7.54 -0.29 -1.41
CA LEU A 215 -7.14 0.18 -2.71
C LEU A 215 -5.82 -0.50 -3.09
N ILE A 216 -5.78 -1.09 -4.27
CA ILE A 216 -4.59 -1.75 -4.83
C ILE A 216 -4.05 -0.87 -5.93
N ASN A 217 -2.73 -0.68 -5.98
CA ASN A 217 -2.07 -0.06 -7.12
C ASN A 217 -0.83 -0.82 -7.57
N ILE A 218 -0.56 -0.71 -8.87
CA ILE A 218 0.64 -1.24 -9.51
C ILE A 218 1.81 -0.30 -9.20
N GLY A 219 2.96 -0.88 -8.88
CA GLY A 219 4.22 -0.16 -8.68
C GLY A 219 5.12 -0.19 -9.91
N ASP A 220 6.14 0.65 -9.88
CA ASP A 220 7.07 0.88 -10.99
C ASP A 220 7.74 -0.41 -11.46
N PHE A 221 8.07 -1.32 -10.54
CA PHE A 221 8.79 -2.54 -10.91
C PHE A 221 7.87 -3.53 -11.64
N LEU A 222 6.59 -3.63 -11.28
CA LEU A 222 5.65 -4.47 -12.04
C LEU A 222 5.29 -3.84 -13.39
N GLN A 223 5.24 -2.51 -13.49
CA GLN A 223 5.14 -1.84 -14.78
C GLN A 223 6.33 -2.18 -15.69
N ILE A 224 7.55 -2.09 -15.19
CA ILE A 224 8.76 -2.49 -15.94
C ILE A 224 8.67 -3.97 -16.32
N TRP A 225 8.33 -4.83 -15.36
CA TRP A 225 8.29 -6.28 -15.55
C TRP A 225 7.27 -6.68 -16.60
N SER A 226 6.12 -6.01 -16.66
CA SER A 226 5.06 -6.22 -17.64
C SER A 226 5.25 -5.48 -18.96
N ALA A 227 6.45 -4.90 -19.20
CA ALA A 227 6.75 -4.10 -20.38
C ALA A 227 5.77 -2.92 -20.61
N GLY A 228 5.23 -2.37 -19.53
CA GLY A 228 4.31 -1.24 -19.57
C GLY A 228 2.84 -1.60 -19.76
N GLU A 229 2.48 -2.89 -19.85
CA GLU A 229 1.09 -3.34 -19.95
C GLU A 229 0.27 -3.03 -18.70
N LEU A 230 0.88 -3.13 -17.51
CA LEU A 230 0.28 -2.75 -16.23
C LEU A 230 0.83 -1.38 -15.80
N LYS A 231 -0.03 -0.42 -15.44
CA LYS A 231 0.37 0.98 -15.26
C LYS A 231 0.69 1.32 -13.81
N SER A 232 1.90 1.82 -13.56
CA SER A 232 2.25 2.50 -12.31
C SER A 232 1.77 3.94 -12.41
N THR A 233 0.67 4.25 -11.72
CA THR A 233 -0.05 5.51 -11.88
C THR A 233 0.32 6.51 -10.79
N VAL A 234 0.52 7.76 -11.20
CA VAL A 234 0.81 8.86 -10.28
C VAL A 234 -0.39 9.13 -9.38
N HIS A 235 -0.14 9.28 -8.09
CA HIS A 235 -1.13 9.59 -7.08
C HIS A 235 -0.57 10.57 -6.05
N ARG A 236 -1.46 11.20 -5.28
CA ARG A 236 -1.13 12.20 -4.26
C ARG A 236 -2.14 12.18 -3.13
N LEU A 237 -1.84 12.84 -2.02
CA LEU A 237 -2.78 13.02 -0.92
C LEU A 237 -3.08 14.51 -0.73
N THR A 238 -4.35 14.89 -0.84
CA THR A 238 -4.86 16.25 -0.63
C THR A 238 -5.77 16.30 0.60
N PHE A 239 -5.81 17.44 1.29
CA PHE A 239 -6.86 17.75 2.26
C PHE A 239 -7.29 19.20 2.14
N LYS A 240 -8.52 19.46 2.57
CA LYS A 240 -8.95 20.82 2.92
C LYS A 240 -8.51 21.12 4.35
N ASN A 241 -8.22 22.38 4.63
CA ASN A 241 -7.97 22.85 6.01
C ASN A 241 -9.13 22.46 6.94
N GLY A 242 -8.82 21.93 8.13
CA GLY A 242 -9.82 21.47 9.11
C GLY A 242 -10.36 20.06 8.87
N SER A 243 -9.63 19.24 8.11
CA SER A 243 -9.95 17.80 8.01
C SER A 243 -9.61 17.08 9.31
N ALA A 244 -10.44 16.12 9.72
CA ALA A 244 -10.18 15.25 10.86
C ALA A 244 -8.87 14.46 10.71
N GLU A 245 -8.38 13.90 11.82
CA GLU A 245 -7.24 12.98 11.82
C GLU A 245 -7.46 11.82 10.82
N ARG A 246 -6.41 11.48 10.07
CA ARG A 246 -6.45 10.35 9.13
C ARG A 246 -5.41 9.30 9.48
N TYR A 247 -5.83 8.04 9.30
CA TYR A 247 -4.98 6.87 9.38
C TYR A 247 -5.00 6.09 8.08
N SER A 248 -3.84 5.63 7.64
CA SER A 248 -3.72 4.67 6.54
C SER A 248 -2.63 3.64 6.82
N MET A 249 -2.79 2.46 6.23
CA MET A 249 -1.81 1.38 6.31
C MET A 249 -1.46 0.88 4.91
N PRO A 250 -0.53 1.53 4.19
CA PRO A 250 0.02 0.95 2.97
C PRO A 250 0.93 -0.22 3.31
N CYS A 251 0.69 -1.33 2.62
CA CYS A 251 1.57 -2.48 2.53
C CYS A 251 2.22 -2.49 1.15
N PHE A 252 3.44 -1.97 1.08
CA PHE A 252 4.26 -2.03 -0.13
C PHE A 252 4.78 -3.46 -0.30
N VAL A 253 4.53 -4.05 -1.46
CA VAL A 253 4.98 -5.40 -1.81
C VAL A 253 5.88 -5.31 -3.03
N GLY A 254 6.99 -6.04 -2.97
CA GLY A 254 7.95 -6.24 -4.04
C GLY A 254 8.56 -7.63 -3.94
N ALA A 255 9.22 -8.06 -5.02
CA ALA A 255 9.95 -9.32 -5.03
C ALA A 255 11.08 -9.33 -3.98
N ASN A 256 11.65 -10.51 -3.73
CA ASN A 256 12.83 -10.66 -2.87
C ASN A 256 13.94 -9.71 -3.31
N VAL A 257 14.71 -9.17 -2.36
CA VAL A 257 15.68 -8.07 -2.62
C VAL A 257 16.71 -8.39 -3.69
N SER A 258 17.08 -9.67 -3.82
CA SER A 258 18.02 -10.16 -4.82
C SER A 258 17.41 -10.33 -6.22
N THR A 259 16.11 -10.13 -6.38
CA THR A 259 15.41 -10.30 -7.66
C THR A 259 15.78 -9.18 -8.61
N LEU A 260 16.15 -9.56 -9.84
CA LEU A 260 16.36 -8.63 -10.93
C LEU A 260 15.10 -8.54 -11.80
N TYR A 261 14.47 -7.37 -11.82
CA TYR A 261 13.31 -7.10 -12.67
C TYR A 261 13.77 -6.93 -14.12
N ARG A 262 13.29 -7.81 -15.01
CA ARG A 262 13.53 -7.74 -16.46
C ARG A 262 12.18 -7.70 -17.17
N GLY A 263 11.94 -6.69 -17.99
CA GLY A 263 10.69 -6.58 -18.75
C GLY A 263 10.47 -7.77 -19.68
N LEU A 264 9.19 -8.07 -19.95
CA LEU A 264 8.81 -8.98 -21.03
C LEU A 264 9.39 -8.44 -22.35
N LEU A 265 10.06 -9.33 -23.09
CA LEU A 265 10.57 -9.04 -24.44
C LEU A 265 9.50 -9.33 -25.49
#